data_AF-A0A1B7NUU4-F1
#
_entry.id   AF-A0A1B7NUU4-F1
#
_cell.length_a   1.000
_cell.length_b   1.000
_cell.length_c   1.000
_cell.angle_alpha   90.00
_cell.angle_beta   90.00
_cell.angle_gamma   90.00
#
_symmetry.space_group_name_H-M   'P 1'
#
loop_
_entity.id
_entity.type
_entity.pdbx_description
1 polymer ?
#
loop_
_entity_poly.entity_id
_entity_poly.type
_entity_poly.pdbx_seq_one_letter_code
_entity_poly.pdbx_strand_id
1 'polypeptide(L)'
;MAPETSTGNDAAAATSSSSPVDFTVKAGLAQMLKGGVIMDVVNAEQARIAEEAGACAVMALERVPADIRAQGGVARMSDPTMIKEIMEAVTIPVMAKARIGHFVECQVRQEYQQHTLGEKKKFKKY
;
A
#
# COMPACT_ATOMS: atom_id res chain seq x y z
N MET A 1 22.06 40.75 33.10
CA MET A 1 21.26 41.46 32.08
C MET A 1 21.71 40.89 30.74
N ALA A 2 20.79 40.33 29.94
CA ALA A 2 21.07 39.49 28.78
C ALA A 2 21.83 40.21 27.64
N PRO A 3 22.47 39.45 26.72
CA PRO A 3 22.53 39.83 25.32
C PRO A 3 21.44 39.09 24.52
N GLU A 4 20.77 39.85 23.69
CA GLU A 4 19.62 39.50 22.87
C GLU A 4 20.01 39.42 21.39
N THR A 5 19.27 38.58 20.65
CA THR A 5 19.07 38.53 19.18
C THR A 5 20.19 38.06 18.22
N SER A 6 19.98 36.82 17.74
CA SER A 6 19.82 36.39 16.32
C SER A 6 20.64 37.02 15.18
N THR A 7 21.34 36.15 14.44
CA THR A 7 21.41 35.96 12.96
C THR A 7 22.64 35.08 12.69
N GLY A 8 22.67 33.98 11.95
CA GLY A 8 21.73 33.30 11.08
C GLY A 8 22.49 32.13 10.42
N ASN A 9 21.75 31.12 9.98
CA ASN A 9 22.08 30.07 9.01
C ASN A 9 23.48 29.43 9.04
N ASP A 10 23.53 28.20 9.56
CA ASP A 10 24.35 27.16 8.95
C ASP A 10 23.54 25.86 8.77
N ALA A 11 23.37 25.52 7.50
CA ALA A 11 23.05 24.21 6.94
C ALA A 11 21.78 23.50 7.45
N ALA A 12 20.71 23.67 6.68
CA ALA A 12 19.58 22.74 6.61
C ALA A 12 20.08 21.32 6.22
N ALA A 13 20.49 20.54 7.21
CA ALA A 13 20.62 19.10 7.07
C ALA A 13 19.24 18.48 7.21
N ALA A 14 18.62 18.17 6.07
CA ALA A 14 17.47 17.27 5.99
C ALA A 14 17.86 15.89 6.54
N THR A 15 17.80 15.74 7.86
CA THR A 15 18.04 14.47 8.54
C THR A 15 16.68 13.83 8.75
N SER A 16 16.30 12.95 7.84
CA SER A 16 15.16 12.05 8.00
C SER A 16 15.38 11.19 9.24
N SER A 17 14.78 11.58 10.35
CA SER A 17 14.80 10.85 11.62
C SER A 17 13.93 9.59 11.47
N SER A 18 14.55 8.48 11.06
CA SER A 18 13.95 7.15 11.12
C SER A 18 13.83 6.74 12.58
N SER A 19 12.74 7.14 13.21
CA SER A 19 12.45 6.83 14.61
C SER A 19 11.86 5.42 14.73
N PRO A 20 12.12 4.70 15.84
CA PRO A 20 11.63 3.33 16.07
C PRO A 20 10.08 3.21 16.11
N VAL A 21 9.39 4.35 16.13
CA VAL A 21 7.92 4.47 16.12
C VAL A 21 7.32 3.93 14.81
N ASP A 22 8.01 4.10 13.67
CA ASP A 22 7.53 3.69 12.35
C ASP A 22 7.35 2.17 12.21
N PHE A 23 8.19 1.39 12.87
CA PHE A 23 8.11 -0.08 12.78
C PHE A 23 6.96 -0.62 13.63
N THR A 24 6.77 -0.08 14.83
CA THR A 24 5.70 -0.48 15.74
C THR A 24 4.32 -0.19 15.14
N VAL A 25 4.15 0.94 14.45
CA VAL A 25 2.88 1.27 13.77
C VAL A 25 2.59 0.27 12.63
N LYS A 26 3.60 -0.06 11.81
CA LYS A 26 3.44 -1.03 10.71
C LYS A 26 3.16 -2.44 11.22
N ALA A 27 3.84 -2.86 12.29
CA ALA A 27 3.60 -4.14 12.94
C ALA A 27 2.20 -4.19 13.57
N GLY A 28 1.73 -3.10 14.18
CA GLY A 28 0.38 -2.96 14.71
C GLY A 28 -0.70 -3.10 13.62
N LEU A 29 -0.51 -2.46 12.47
CA LEU A 29 -1.43 -2.59 11.32
C LEU A 29 -1.48 -4.03 10.79
N ALA A 30 -0.34 -4.68 10.64
CA ALA A 30 -0.29 -6.09 10.25
C ALA A 30 -0.96 -7.00 11.30
N GLN A 31 -0.89 -6.63 12.58
CA GLN A 31 -1.59 -7.32 13.66
C GLN A 31 -3.11 -7.13 13.59
N MET A 32 -3.60 -5.97 13.15
CA MET A 32 -5.04 -5.70 12.99
C MET A 32 -5.68 -6.52 11.86
N LEU A 33 -4.89 -6.91 10.86
CA LEU A 33 -5.32 -7.81 9.79
C LEU A 33 -5.22 -9.30 10.18
N LYS A 34 -4.69 -9.64 11.37
CA LYS A 34 -4.57 -11.05 11.81
C LYS A 34 -5.94 -11.63 12.12
N GLY A 35 -6.25 -12.76 11.49
CA GLY A 35 -7.55 -13.42 11.57
C GLY A 35 -8.56 -12.95 10.53
N GLY A 36 -8.23 -11.91 9.74
CA GLY A 36 -9.02 -11.46 8.61
C GLY A 36 -8.67 -12.21 7.31
N VAL A 37 -9.61 -12.25 6.38
CA VAL A 37 -9.38 -12.79 5.02
C VAL A 37 -9.06 -11.64 4.08
N ILE A 38 -8.04 -11.82 3.24
CA ILE A 38 -7.71 -10.92 2.13
C ILE A 38 -8.15 -11.61 0.84
N MET A 39 -9.03 -11.00 0.07
CA MET A 39 -9.57 -11.60 -1.17
C MET A 39 -8.93 -10.99 -2.42
N ASP A 40 -8.52 -11.86 -3.35
CA ASP A 40 -8.07 -11.47 -4.69
C ASP A 40 -9.29 -11.11 -5.55
N VAL A 41 -9.28 -9.92 -6.16
CA VAL A 41 -10.40 -9.39 -6.96
C VAL A 41 -9.90 -8.83 -8.30
N VAL A 42 -10.72 -8.98 -9.34
CA VAL A 42 -10.40 -8.51 -10.70
C VAL A 42 -11.33 -7.42 -11.23
N ASN A 43 -12.34 -7.00 -10.46
CA ASN A 43 -13.23 -5.91 -10.83
C ASN A 43 -13.89 -5.29 -9.57
N ALA A 44 -14.55 -4.14 -9.74
CA ALA A 44 -15.23 -3.42 -8.66
C ALA A 44 -16.39 -4.21 -8.03
N GLU A 45 -17.09 -5.03 -8.82
CA GLU A 45 -18.22 -5.84 -8.33
C GLU A 45 -17.75 -6.93 -7.37
N GLN A 46 -16.68 -7.65 -7.73
CA GLN A 46 -16.03 -8.63 -6.86
C GLN A 46 -15.48 -7.99 -5.59
N ALA A 47 -14.99 -6.75 -5.68
CA ALA A 47 -14.54 -6.01 -4.50
C ALA A 47 -15.70 -5.77 -3.52
N ARG A 48 -16.87 -5.35 -4.00
CA ARG A 48 -18.07 -5.19 -3.15
C ARG A 48 -18.51 -6.50 -2.53
N ILE A 49 -18.56 -7.57 -3.31
CA ILE A 49 -18.92 -8.91 -2.80
C ILE A 49 -17.91 -9.36 -1.73
N ALA A 50 -16.62 -9.07 -1.91
CA ALA A 50 -15.60 -9.39 -0.91
C ALA A 50 -15.80 -8.59 0.38
N GLU A 51 -16.13 -7.30 0.29
CA GLU A 51 -16.46 -6.46 1.45
C GLU A 51 -17.70 -6.98 2.18
N GLU A 52 -18.78 -7.29 1.46
CA GLU A 52 -20.01 -7.87 2.02
C GLU A 52 -19.79 -9.25 2.66
N ALA A 53 -18.87 -10.05 2.11
CA ALA A 53 -18.45 -11.34 2.67
C ALA A 53 -17.58 -11.20 3.94
N GLY A 54 -17.24 -9.97 4.36
CA GLY A 54 -16.44 -9.71 5.54
C GLY A 54 -14.93 -9.82 5.31
N ALA A 55 -14.46 -9.60 4.07
CA ALA A 55 -13.03 -9.48 3.81
C ALA A 55 -12.44 -8.28 4.57
N CYS A 56 -11.31 -8.50 5.23
CA CYS A 56 -10.63 -7.46 5.98
C CYS A 56 -9.87 -6.50 5.04
N ALA A 57 -9.48 -6.99 3.86
CA ALA A 57 -8.89 -6.19 2.78
C ALA A 57 -9.05 -6.94 1.43
N VAL A 58 -8.84 -6.23 0.32
CA VAL A 58 -8.88 -6.82 -1.03
C VAL A 58 -7.55 -6.62 -1.75
N MET A 59 -7.23 -7.51 -2.68
CA MET A 59 -6.06 -7.41 -3.56
C MET A 59 -6.51 -7.31 -5.01
N ALA A 60 -6.29 -6.16 -5.62
CA ALA A 60 -6.63 -5.85 -7.01
C ALA A 60 -5.59 -6.45 -7.98
N LEU A 61 -6.05 -7.36 -8.85
CA LEU A 61 -5.22 -8.11 -9.79
C LEU A 61 -5.91 -8.16 -11.16
N GLU A 62 -5.16 -8.07 -12.27
CA GLU A 62 -5.73 -8.37 -13.60
C GLU A 62 -6.08 -9.85 -13.77
N ARG A 63 -5.32 -10.72 -13.11
CA ARG A 63 -5.49 -12.18 -13.19
C ARG A 63 -5.30 -12.83 -11.83
N VAL A 64 -6.17 -13.77 -11.52
CA VAL A 64 -6.13 -14.55 -10.27
C VAL A 64 -4.94 -15.51 -10.31
N PRO A 65 -4.27 -15.82 -9.18
CA PRO A 65 -3.13 -16.73 -9.15
C PRO A 65 -3.39 -18.12 -9.76
N ALA A 66 -4.63 -18.61 -9.69
CA ALA A 66 -5.04 -19.86 -10.33
C ALA A 66 -4.86 -19.79 -11.85
N ASP A 67 -5.32 -18.72 -12.48
CA ASP A 67 -5.25 -18.52 -13.93
C ASP A 67 -3.81 -18.31 -14.40
N ILE A 68 -3.01 -17.56 -13.64
CA ILE A 68 -1.59 -17.35 -13.93
C ILE A 68 -0.84 -18.69 -13.94
N ARG A 69 -1.17 -19.62 -13.04
CA ARG A 69 -0.56 -20.96 -13.01
C ARG A 69 -1.01 -21.84 -14.17
N ALA A 70 -2.27 -21.73 -14.60
CA ALA A 70 -2.83 -22.55 -15.68
C ALA A 70 -2.36 -22.11 -17.07
N GLN A 71 -2.35 -20.81 -17.34
CA GLN A 71 -2.00 -20.24 -18.65
C GLN A 71 -0.51 -19.93 -18.78
N GLY A 72 0.21 -19.87 -17.66
CA GLY A 72 1.58 -19.39 -17.61
C GLY A 72 1.69 -17.89 -17.91
N GLY A 73 2.93 -17.42 -17.99
CA GLY A 73 3.27 -16.04 -18.32
C GLY A 73 3.57 -15.14 -17.12
N VAL A 74 3.89 -13.88 -17.41
CA VAL A 74 4.38 -12.91 -16.42
C VAL A 74 3.21 -12.09 -15.88
N ALA A 75 2.97 -12.16 -14.58
CA ALA A 75 2.06 -11.27 -13.88
C ALA A 75 2.72 -9.89 -13.71
N ARG A 76 2.04 -8.84 -14.17
CA ARG A 76 2.48 -7.45 -14.03
C ARG A 76 1.60 -6.72 -12.99
N MET A 77 1.99 -5.50 -12.66
CA MET A 77 1.13 -4.60 -11.89
C MET A 77 -0.15 -4.32 -12.70
N SER A 78 -1.30 -4.36 -12.01
CA SER A 78 -2.59 -4.03 -12.61
C SER A 78 -2.67 -2.58 -13.07
N ASP A 79 -3.47 -2.31 -14.09
CA ASP A 79 -3.73 -0.94 -14.54
C ASP A 79 -4.15 -0.02 -13.37
N PRO A 80 -3.53 1.17 -13.21
CA PRO A 80 -3.89 2.12 -12.16
C PRO A 80 -5.38 2.53 -12.15
N THR A 81 -6.01 2.58 -13.32
CA THR A 81 -7.43 2.93 -13.50
C THR A 81 -8.32 1.90 -12.83
N MET A 82 -8.05 0.61 -13.08
CA MET A 82 -8.75 -0.50 -12.44
C MET A 82 -8.59 -0.48 -10.91
N ILE A 83 -7.39 -0.17 -10.42
CA ILE A 83 -7.14 -0.06 -8.97
C ILE A 83 -7.98 1.08 -8.37
N LYS A 84 -8.08 2.24 -9.04
CA LYS A 84 -8.92 3.36 -8.60
C LYS A 84 -10.40 2.99 -8.56
N GLU A 85 -10.90 2.33 -9.59
CA GLU A 85 -12.30 1.88 -9.63
C GLU A 85 -12.62 0.94 -8.45
N ILE A 86 -11.72 0.02 -8.13
CA ILE A 86 -11.86 -0.87 -6.97
C ILE A 86 -11.81 -0.07 -5.65
N MET A 87 -10.89 0.89 -5.53
CA MET A 87 -10.79 1.75 -4.34
C MET A 87 -12.01 2.63 -4.12
N GLU A 88 -12.66 3.10 -5.19
CA GLU A 88 -13.91 3.87 -5.10
C GLU A 88 -15.12 2.98 -4.79
N ALA A 89 -15.02 1.68 -5.09
CA ALA A 89 -16.12 0.74 -4.90
C ALA A 89 -16.23 0.17 -3.48
N VAL A 90 -15.14 0.16 -2.70
CA VAL A 90 -15.08 -0.45 -1.35
C VAL A 90 -14.45 0.47 -0.31
N THR A 91 -14.81 0.26 0.96
CA THR A 91 -14.27 1.04 2.09
C THR A 91 -13.07 0.35 2.76
N ILE A 92 -12.90 -0.94 2.51
CA ILE A 92 -11.81 -1.75 3.07
C ILE A 92 -10.47 -1.49 2.34
N PRO A 93 -9.32 -1.71 3.01
CA PRO A 93 -8.00 -1.47 2.41
C PRO A 93 -7.78 -2.24 1.11
N VAL A 94 -7.24 -1.56 0.10
CA VAL A 94 -6.92 -2.15 -1.21
C VAL A 94 -5.41 -2.36 -1.37
N MET A 95 -5.03 -3.58 -1.72
CA MET A 95 -3.68 -4.00 -2.06
C MET A 95 -3.53 -4.25 -3.56
N ALA A 96 -2.31 -4.15 -4.07
CA ALA A 96 -2.00 -4.44 -5.47
C ALA A 96 -0.62 -5.10 -5.59
N LYS A 97 -0.44 -5.97 -6.59
CA LYS A 97 0.85 -6.63 -6.86
C LYS A 97 1.81 -5.69 -7.59
N ALA A 98 3.09 -5.86 -7.26
CA ALA A 98 4.21 -5.27 -7.99
C ALA A 98 5.28 -6.34 -8.18
N ARG A 99 6.05 -6.27 -9.28
CA ARG A 99 7.09 -7.26 -9.56
C ARG A 99 8.30 -7.08 -8.65
N ILE A 100 8.93 -8.19 -8.26
CA ILE A 100 10.15 -8.19 -7.45
C ILE A 100 11.25 -7.45 -8.22
N GLY A 101 11.84 -6.43 -7.60
CA GLY A 101 12.90 -5.62 -8.21
C GLY A 101 12.43 -4.48 -9.10
N HIS A 102 11.12 -4.36 -9.39
CA HIS A 102 10.57 -3.29 -10.22
C HIS A 102 10.17 -2.08 -9.37
N PHE A 103 11.16 -1.26 -9.00
CA PHE A 103 10.98 -0.15 -8.06
C PHE A 103 10.01 0.94 -8.54
N VAL A 104 9.87 1.13 -9.86
CA VAL A 104 8.96 2.12 -10.46
C VAL A 104 7.50 1.74 -10.20
N GLU A 105 7.13 0.48 -10.41
CA GLU A 105 5.80 -0.07 -10.10
C GLU A 105 5.49 0.10 -8.60
N CYS A 106 6.48 -0.15 -7.73
CA CYS A 106 6.32 0.05 -6.30
C CYS A 106 6.04 1.52 -5.92
N GLN A 107 6.64 2.49 -6.62
CA GLN A 107 6.41 3.92 -6.41
C GLN A 107 5.01 4.33 -6.89
N VAL A 108 4.65 3.92 -8.11
CA VAL A 108 3.32 4.19 -8.70
C VAL A 108 2.21 3.63 -7.81
N ARG A 109 2.33 2.37 -7.38
CA ARG A 109 1.38 1.73 -6.45
C ARG A 109 1.29 2.45 -5.11
N GLN A 110 2.41 2.95 -4.60
CA GLN A 110 2.47 3.64 -3.32
C GLN A 110 1.72 4.97 -3.34
N GLU A 111 1.75 5.68 -4.47
CA GLU A 111 1.01 6.92 -4.67
C GLU A 111 -0.50 6.67 -4.58
N TYR A 112 -0.99 5.57 -5.16
CA TYR A 112 -2.41 5.20 -5.08
C TYR A 112 -2.84 4.70 -3.69
N GLN A 113 -2.01 3.91 -3.00
CA GLN A 113 -2.35 3.41 -1.65
C GLN A 113 -2.36 4.49 -0.57
N GLN A 114 -1.73 5.64 -0.81
CA GLN A 114 -1.67 6.74 0.15
C GLN A 114 -3.07 7.29 0.51
N HIS A 115 -4.08 7.07 -0.34
CA HIS A 115 -5.44 7.57 -0.12
C HIS A 115 -6.26 6.72 0.86
N THR A 116 -5.85 5.48 1.14
CA THR A 116 -6.51 4.59 2.12
C THR A 116 -5.76 4.48 3.45
N LEU A 117 -4.49 4.89 3.54
CA LEU A 117 -3.76 4.93 4.80
C LEU A 117 -2.76 6.09 4.82
N GLY A 118 -2.90 6.93 5.85
CA GLY A 118 -1.92 7.97 6.17
C GLY A 118 -0.50 7.42 6.24
N GLU A 119 0.38 8.13 5.53
CA GLU A 119 1.84 8.15 5.60
C GLU A 119 2.65 6.84 5.71
N LYS A 120 3.41 6.62 4.61
CA LYS A 120 4.82 6.18 4.57
C LYS A 120 5.14 4.68 4.54
N LYS A 121 5.37 4.28 3.29
CA LYS A 121 6.50 3.52 2.74
C LYS A 121 7.05 2.28 3.48
N LYS A 122 7.11 1.21 2.68
CA LYS A 122 8.08 0.08 2.67
C LYS A 122 7.53 -1.23 3.23
N PHE A 123 6.73 -1.91 2.39
CA PHE A 123 6.46 -3.34 2.52
C PHE A 123 7.70 -4.09 2.00
N LYS A 124 8.65 -4.38 2.90
CA LYS A 124 9.86 -5.15 2.60
C LYS A 124 9.54 -6.63 2.86
N LYS A 125 9.30 -7.36 1.77
CA LYS A 125 9.55 -8.79 1.55
C LYS A 125 9.59 -9.65 2.84
N TYR A 126 8.43 -10.17 3.25
CA TYR A 126 8.18 -11.57 3.60
C TYR A 126 6.68 -11.83 3.40
#